data_AF-A0A173MK75-F1
#
_entry.id   AF-A0A173MK75-F1
#
_cell.length_a   1.000
_cell.length_b   1.000
_cell.length_c   1.000
_cell.angle_alpha   90.00
_cell.angle_beta   90.00
_cell.angle_gamma   90.00
#
_symmetry.space_group_name_H-M   'P 1'
#
loop_
_entity.id
_entity.type
_entity.pdbx_description
1 polymer ?
#
loop_
_entity_poly.entity_id
_entity_poly.type
_entity_poly.pdbx_seq_one_letter_code
_entity_poly.pdbx_strand_id
1 'polypeptide(L)'
;MKALNSIILSVLFATVAMVSCKKEKPLNLTTPPPGLGGDPVDIVNNPIDKWIYDSLTVPYNISVKYKFEPWEVAIDRTLIPPDTSKIIPQLSAINNICWQPYTDQTGSKTFVAKYSPKNFVLVGSWQYDYNGTITLGQAEGGSKISLFGLNFFSRLKKDSAIVKQGVHTIHHEFAHILHQNVMYPADYKSITGGYTATWFNTTDAAARKLGFITAYSMAGPDEDFVEMIAVLLTEGPGGYATMLKDAGAATSVGYLAIKAKEAKVVNYFKTIWGIDFYALQTKTRAAFVGFLQ
;
A
#
# COMPACT_ATOMS: atom_id res chain seq x y z
N MET A 1 19.05 37.77 -46.21
CA MET A 1 17.95 36.78 -46.16
C MET A 1 18.24 35.54 -45.28
N LYS A 2 19.50 35.10 -45.05
CA LYS A 2 19.76 33.93 -44.19
C LYS A 2 19.69 34.20 -42.67
N ALA A 3 19.95 35.43 -42.22
CA ALA A 3 19.91 35.77 -40.79
C ALA A 3 18.49 36.01 -40.23
N LEU A 4 17.52 36.42 -41.06
CA LEU A 4 16.14 36.65 -40.61
C LEU A 4 15.38 35.33 -40.39
N ASN A 5 15.64 34.31 -41.22
CA ASN A 5 15.00 32.99 -41.08
C ASN A 5 15.50 32.21 -39.85
N SER A 6 16.71 32.50 -39.35
CA SER A 6 17.25 31.81 -38.16
C SER A 6 16.68 32.36 -36.85
N ILE A 7 16.18 33.60 -36.85
CA ILE A 7 15.53 34.25 -35.70
C ILE A 7 14.04 33.85 -35.64
N ILE A 8 13.38 33.70 -36.79
CA ILE A 8 11.98 33.26 -36.83
C ILE A 8 11.84 31.78 -36.43
N LEU A 9 12.86 30.95 -36.70
CA LEU A 9 12.86 29.53 -36.31
C LEU A 9 13.20 29.30 -34.82
N SER A 10 13.89 30.25 -34.17
CA SER A 10 14.24 30.17 -32.74
C SER A 10 13.17 30.77 -31.83
N VAL A 11 12.26 31.62 -32.35
CA VAL A 11 11.09 32.12 -31.60
C VAL A 11 9.92 31.13 -31.63
N LEU A 12 9.84 30.25 -32.64
CA LEU A 12 8.76 29.25 -32.73
C LEU A 12 8.95 28.02 -31.82
N PHE A 13 10.16 27.82 -31.28
CA PHE A 13 10.47 26.69 -30.38
C PHE A 13 10.31 27.03 -28.88
N ALA A 14 10.04 28.31 -28.55
CA ALA A 14 9.98 28.79 -27.16
C ALA A 14 8.56 28.88 -26.57
N THR A 15 7.51 28.54 -27.32
CA THR A 15 6.11 28.74 -26.91
C THR A 15 5.31 27.48 -26.58
N VAL A 16 5.92 26.29 -26.50
CA VAL A 16 5.18 25.03 -26.20
C VAL A 16 5.40 24.51 -24.76
N ALA A 17 6.21 25.19 -23.94
CA ALA A 17 6.59 24.68 -22.61
C ALA A 17 5.71 25.18 -21.43
N MET A 18 4.38 25.27 -21.60
CA MET A 18 3.46 25.62 -20.50
C MET A 18 2.11 24.89 -20.59
N VAL A 19 2.10 23.59 -20.90
CA VAL A 19 0.99 22.72 -20.46
C VAL A 19 1.39 22.16 -19.10
N SER A 20 1.30 23.01 -18.08
CA SER A 20 1.28 22.54 -16.70
C SER A 20 0.03 21.67 -16.58
N CYS A 21 0.19 20.36 -16.42
CA CYS A 21 -0.87 19.51 -15.90
C CYS A 21 -1.39 20.18 -14.63
N LYS A 22 -2.61 20.72 -14.68
CA LYS A 22 -3.34 21.07 -13.47
C LYS A 22 -3.42 19.77 -12.69
N LYS A 23 -2.91 19.73 -11.45
CA LYS A 23 -3.23 18.64 -10.54
C LYS A 23 -4.74 18.48 -10.56
N GLU A 24 -5.22 17.31 -10.97
CA GLU A 24 -6.64 17.01 -10.91
C GLU A 24 -7.09 17.25 -9.47
N LYS A 25 -8.21 17.94 -9.31
CA LYS A 25 -8.80 18.16 -7.99
C LYS A 25 -8.99 16.78 -7.37
N PRO A 26 -8.67 16.57 -6.09
CA PRO A 26 -9.01 15.32 -5.42
C PRO A 26 -10.51 15.08 -5.64
N LEU A 27 -10.85 13.97 -6.29
CA LEU A 27 -12.23 13.60 -6.55
C LEU A 27 -12.93 13.48 -5.18
N ASN A 28 -13.86 14.38 -4.91
CA ASN A 28 -14.83 14.20 -3.83
C ASN A 28 -15.82 13.15 -4.35
N LEU A 29 -15.68 11.90 -3.90
CA LEU A 29 -16.50 10.77 -4.36
C LEU A 29 -17.84 10.73 -3.63
N THR A 30 -18.52 11.88 -3.52
CA THR A 30 -19.94 11.90 -3.12
C THR A 30 -20.83 11.30 -4.19
N THR A 31 -20.32 11.20 -5.42
CA THR A 31 -20.91 10.45 -6.53
C THR A 31 -19.93 9.38 -6.98
N PRO A 32 -20.32 8.09 -6.99
CA PRO A 32 -19.47 7.01 -7.45
C PRO A 32 -19.07 7.19 -8.93
N PRO A 33 -17.81 6.88 -9.32
CA PRO A 33 -17.41 6.95 -10.72
C PRO A 33 -18.12 5.87 -11.54
N PRO A 34 -18.66 6.18 -12.73
CA PRO A 34 -19.35 5.20 -13.57
C PRO A 34 -18.43 4.00 -13.90
N GLY A 35 -18.97 2.77 -13.84
CA GLY A 35 -18.25 1.57 -14.27
C GLY A 35 -17.22 1.00 -13.28
N LEU A 36 -17.21 1.46 -12.03
CA LEU A 36 -16.43 0.84 -10.94
C LEU A 36 -17.27 -0.05 -10.01
N GLY A 37 -18.59 -0.17 -10.26
CA GLY A 37 -19.54 -0.65 -9.26
C GLY A 37 -19.85 0.47 -8.27
N GLY A 38 -21.13 0.71 -8.03
CA GLY A 38 -21.59 1.87 -7.26
C GLY A 38 -22.43 2.87 -8.07
N ASP A 39 -22.79 2.59 -9.31
CA ASP A 39 -23.83 3.40 -9.98
C ASP A 39 -25.09 3.41 -9.11
N PRO A 40 -25.84 4.52 -9.00
CA PRO A 40 -26.98 4.61 -8.07
C PRO A 40 -28.00 3.47 -8.22
N VAL A 41 -28.16 2.95 -9.44
CA VAL A 41 -29.01 1.81 -9.77
C VAL A 41 -28.45 0.48 -9.23
N ASP A 42 -27.13 0.33 -9.23
CA ASP A 42 -26.42 -0.84 -8.71
C ASP A 42 -26.45 -0.88 -7.17
N ILE A 43 -26.25 0.27 -6.50
CA ILE A 43 -26.27 0.36 -5.03
C ILE A 43 -27.62 -0.07 -4.45
N VAL A 44 -28.73 0.29 -5.12
CA VAL A 44 -30.08 -0.02 -4.66
C VAL A 44 -30.41 -1.51 -4.80
N ASN A 45 -29.83 -2.19 -5.78
CA ASN A 45 -30.25 -3.55 -6.16
C ASN A 45 -29.25 -4.65 -5.82
N ASN A 46 -28.02 -4.32 -5.39
CA ASN A 46 -26.97 -5.30 -5.12
C ASN A 46 -26.42 -5.20 -3.68
N PRO A 47 -26.54 -6.27 -2.86
CA PRO A 47 -26.05 -6.28 -1.48
C PRO A 47 -24.55 -6.01 -1.33
N ILE A 48 -23.73 -6.41 -2.31
CA ILE A 48 -22.27 -6.18 -2.29
C ILE A 48 -21.97 -4.70 -2.50
N ASP A 49 -22.56 -4.10 -3.53
CA ASP A 49 -22.41 -2.67 -3.85
C ASP A 49 -22.89 -1.79 -2.67
N LYS A 50 -24.03 -2.15 -2.06
CA LYS A 50 -24.55 -1.50 -0.85
C LYS A 50 -23.56 -1.60 0.32
N TRP A 51 -23.02 -2.79 0.59
CA TRP A 51 -22.08 -2.98 1.69
C TRP A 51 -20.81 -2.18 1.50
N ILE A 52 -20.26 -2.15 0.28
CA ILE A 52 -19.09 -1.34 -0.08
C ILE A 52 -19.38 0.15 0.15
N TYR A 53 -20.53 0.62 -0.33
CA TYR A 53 -20.92 2.02 -0.17
C TYR A 53 -21.00 2.42 1.31
N ASP A 54 -21.75 1.66 2.11
CA ASP A 54 -22.00 1.96 3.53
C ASP A 54 -20.73 1.80 4.39
N SER A 55 -19.86 0.84 4.08
CA SER A 55 -18.74 0.45 4.93
C SER A 55 -17.40 1.07 4.53
N LEU A 56 -17.22 1.42 3.25
CA LEU A 56 -15.94 1.90 2.70
C LEU A 56 -16.06 3.26 2.02
N THR A 57 -17.06 3.46 1.15
CA THR A 57 -17.19 4.70 0.39
C THR A 57 -17.60 5.87 1.27
N VAL A 58 -18.73 5.76 1.98
CA VAL A 58 -19.22 6.82 2.87
C VAL A 58 -18.21 7.12 4.00
N PRO A 59 -17.62 6.13 4.70
CA PRO A 59 -16.77 6.43 5.85
C PRO A 59 -15.34 6.84 5.48
N TYR A 60 -14.79 6.35 4.36
CA TYR A 60 -13.37 6.47 4.04
C TYR A 60 -13.06 6.98 2.63
N ASN A 61 -14.07 7.33 1.82
CA ASN A 61 -13.90 7.75 0.44
C ASN A 61 -13.13 6.70 -0.41
N ILE A 62 -13.41 5.42 -0.15
CA ILE A 62 -12.81 4.28 -0.85
C ILE A 62 -13.82 3.70 -1.84
N SER A 63 -13.39 3.57 -3.09
CA SER A 63 -14.11 2.86 -4.15
C SER A 63 -13.50 1.47 -4.35
N VAL A 64 -14.33 0.48 -4.67
CA VAL A 64 -13.90 -0.90 -4.88
C VAL A 64 -14.50 -1.45 -6.17
N LYS A 65 -13.64 -1.78 -7.12
CA LYS A 65 -13.99 -2.46 -8.36
C LYS A 65 -13.79 -3.96 -8.21
N TYR A 66 -14.86 -4.71 -8.35
CA TYR A 66 -14.82 -6.19 -8.35
C TYR A 66 -15.54 -6.80 -9.55
N LYS A 67 -16.42 -6.03 -10.22
CA LYS A 67 -17.04 -6.43 -11.49
C LYS A 67 -15.92 -6.48 -12.52
N PHE A 68 -15.58 -7.69 -12.94
CA PHE A 68 -14.40 -7.96 -13.75
C PHE A 68 -14.67 -7.57 -15.20
N GLU A 69 -13.90 -6.63 -15.71
CA GLU A 69 -13.91 -6.21 -17.11
C GLU A 69 -12.56 -6.64 -17.74
N PRO A 70 -12.57 -7.60 -18.68
CA PRO A 70 -11.34 -8.17 -19.24
C PRO A 70 -10.38 -7.15 -19.89
N TRP A 71 -10.90 -6.00 -20.31
CA TRP A 71 -10.17 -4.93 -21.00
C TRP A 71 -9.50 -3.91 -20.06
N GLU A 72 -9.81 -3.94 -18.77
CA GLU A 72 -9.29 -2.99 -17.78
C GLU A 72 -8.23 -3.59 -16.85
N VAL A 73 -7.91 -4.86 -17.06
CA VAL A 73 -6.79 -5.55 -16.42
C VAL A 73 -5.70 -5.84 -17.46
N ALA A 74 -4.50 -6.18 -17.01
CA ALA A 74 -3.37 -6.48 -17.89
C ALA A 74 -3.77 -7.53 -18.95
N ILE A 75 -3.92 -7.09 -20.21
CA ILE A 75 -4.44 -7.89 -21.33
C ILE A 75 -3.50 -9.06 -21.65
N ASP A 76 -2.23 -8.94 -21.27
CA ASP A 76 -1.18 -9.94 -21.39
C ASP A 76 -1.15 -10.94 -20.22
N ARG A 77 -2.19 -10.96 -19.37
CA ARG A 77 -2.30 -11.85 -18.20
C ARG A 77 -3.64 -12.58 -18.17
N THR A 78 -3.61 -13.88 -17.84
CA THR A 78 -4.81 -14.69 -17.63
C THR A 78 -5.36 -14.44 -16.23
N LEU A 79 -6.34 -13.52 -16.13
CA LEU A 79 -6.99 -13.18 -14.87
C LEU A 79 -8.44 -13.68 -14.85
N ILE A 80 -8.89 -14.19 -13.71
CA ILE A 80 -10.28 -14.67 -13.53
C ILE A 80 -11.07 -13.73 -12.61
N PRO A 81 -12.40 -13.65 -12.79
CA PRO A 81 -13.25 -12.86 -11.91
C PRO A 81 -13.18 -13.33 -10.45
N PRO A 82 -13.32 -12.42 -9.48
CA PRO A 82 -13.39 -12.78 -8.07
C PRO A 82 -14.71 -13.50 -7.75
N ASP A 83 -14.62 -14.49 -6.87
CA ASP A 83 -15.76 -15.16 -6.25
C ASP A 83 -16.54 -14.15 -5.39
N THR A 84 -17.75 -13.83 -5.82
CA THR A 84 -18.61 -12.83 -5.18
C THR A 84 -18.87 -13.12 -3.69
N SER A 85 -18.88 -14.39 -3.30
CA SER A 85 -19.08 -14.80 -1.90
C SER A 85 -17.91 -14.40 -0.98
N LYS A 86 -16.73 -14.16 -1.56
CA LYS A 86 -15.49 -13.83 -0.82
C LYS A 86 -15.21 -12.33 -0.72
N ILE A 87 -15.91 -11.52 -1.51
CA ILE A 87 -15.70 -10.06 -1.58
C ILE A 87 -15.94 -9.40 -0.22
N ILE A 88 -17.15 -9.52 0.32
CA ILE A 88 -17.50 -8.91 1.62
C ILE A 88 -16.59 -9.43 2.74
N PRO A 89 -16.35 -10.76 2.89
CA PRO A 89 -15.41 -11.26 3.90
C PRO A 89 -14.00 -10.65 3.81
N GLN A 90 -13.44 -10.52 2.61
CA GLN A 90 -12.09 -9.98 2.45
C GLN A 90 -12.05 -8.46 2.69
N LEU A 91 -12.99 -7.71 2.14
CA LEU A 91 -13.06 -6.26 2.35
C LEU A 91 -13.35 -5.92 3.81
N SER A 92 -14.16 -6.72 4.50
CA SER A 92 -14.38 -6.60 5.95
C SER A 92 -13.09 -6.87 6.73
N ALA A 93 -12.31 -7.87 6.32
CA ALA A 93 -10.99 -8.12 6.91
C ALA A 93 -10.04 -6.93 6.71
N ILE A 94 -9.97 -6.37 5.51
CA ILE A 94 -9.17 -5.17 5.22
C ILE A 94 -9.63 -4.00 6.07
N ASN A 95 -10.93 -3.75 6.15
CA ASN A 95 -11.46 -2.67 6.98
C ASN A 95 -11.07 -2.80 8.45
N ASN A 96 -11.25 -4.00 9.01
CA ASN A 96 -10.99 -4.27 10.42
C ASN A 96 -9.50 -4.31 10.76
N ILE A 97 -8.65 -4.81 9.85
CA ILE A 97 -7.21 -4.97 10.09
C ILE A 97 -6.45 -3.70 9.71
N CYS A 98 -6.81 -3.05 8.60
CA CYS A 98 -6.03 -1.94 8.04
C CYS A 98 -6.56 -0.57 8.48
N TRP A 99 -7.87 -0.37 8.61
CA TRP A 99 -8.47 0.96 8.81
C TRP A 99 -8.94 1.23 10.24
N GLN A 100 -9.59 0.24 10.86
CA GLN A 100 -10.10 0.40 12.22
C GLN A 100 -9.00 0.76 13.24
N PRO A 101 -7.78 0.14 13.21
CA PRO A 101 -6.73 0.50 14.16
C PRO A 101 -6.30 1.97 14.07
N TYR A 102 -6.24 2.54 12.86
CA TYR A 102 -5.92 3.95 12.65
C TYR A 102 -7.07 4.86 13.12
N THR A 103 -8.31 4.47 12.84
CA THR A 103 -9.49 5.20 13.32
C THR A 103 -9.51 5.26 14.85
N ASP A 104 -9.20 4.15 15.52
CA ASP A 104 -9.17 4.09 16.98
C ASP A 104 -8.00 4.88 17.59
N GLN A 105 -6.87 4.99 16.90
CA GLN A 105 -5.72 5.79 17.35
C GLN A 105 -5.95 7.29 17.17
N THR A 106 -6.60 7.67 16.08
CA THR A 106 -6.86 9.08 15.76
C THR A 106 -8.19 9.59 16.31
N GLY A 107 -9.03 8.70 16.83
CA GLY A 107 -10.38 9.02 17.35
C GLY A 107 -11.38 9.42 16.27
N SER A 108 -11.02 9.30 14.99
CA SER A 108 -11.85 9.73 13.86
C SER A 108 -11.54 8.96 12.59
N LYS A 109 -12.56 8.77 11.74
CA LYS A 109 -12.39 8.20 10.40
C LYS A 109 -11.70 9.17 9.43
N THR A 110 -11.62 10.46 9.75
CA THR A 110 -11.07 11.51 8.88
C THR A 110 -9.63 11.22 8.44
N PHE A 111 -8.81 10.66 9.32
CA PHE A 111 -7.41 10.33 8.98
C PHE A 111 -7.35 9.32 7.83
N VAL A 112 -8.08 8.20 8.00
CA VAL A 112 -8.17 7.17 6.96
C VAL A 112 -8.86 7.73 5.72
N ALA A 113 -9.97 8.44 5.88
CA ALA A 113 -10.70 9.03 4.76
C ALA A 113 -9.84 9.96 3.90
N LYS A 114 -8.90 10.69 4.52
CA LYS A 114 -7.98 11.58 3.82
C LYS A 114 -6.86 10.83 3.13
N TYR A 115 -6.18 9.92 3.84
CA TYR A 115 -4.91 9.37 3.37
C TYR A 115 -4.98 7.91 2.86
N SER A 116 -6.14 7.24 2.94
CA SER A 116 -6.30 5.90 2.38
C SER A 116 -6.12 5.88 0.85
N PRO A 117 -5.68 4.76 0.27
CA PRO A 117 -5.83 4.48 -1.14
C PRO A 117 -7.30 4.60 -1.57
N LYS A 118 -7.57 5.24 -2.70
CA LYS A 118 -8.95 5.59 -3.10
C LYS A 118 -9.63 4.53 -3.94
N ASN A 119 -8.85 3.73 -4.67
CA ASN A 119 -9.40 2.73 -5.56
C ASN A 119 -8.81 1.36 -5.24
N PHE A 120 -9.67 0.37 -5.02
CA PHE A 120 -9.26 -1.03 -4.94
C PHE A 120 -9.79 -1.77 -6.17
N VAL A 121 -8.98 -2.65 -6.73
CA VAL A 121 -9.39 -3.59 -7.77
C VAL A 121 -9.21 -5.00 -7.25
N LEU A 122 -10.27 -5.80 -7.29
CA LEU A 122 -10.27 -7.16 -6.76
C LEU A 122 -10.24 -8.17 -7.91
N VAL A 123 -9.26 -9.09 -7.86
CA VAL A 123 -9.06 -10.10 -8.90
C VAL A 123 -9.05 -11.51 -8.29
N GLY A 124 -9.76 -12.45 -8.93
CA GLY A 124 -9.96 -13.80 -8.40
C GLY A 124 -8.71 -14.67 -8.39
N SER A 125 -7.89 -14.57 -9.43
CA SER A 125 -6.65 -15.34 -9.59
C SER A 125 -5.43 -14.56 -9.11
N TRP A 126 -4.35 -15.29 -8.86
CA TRP A 126 -3.01 -14.73 -8.80
C TRP A 126 -2.62 -14.04 -10.11
N GLN A 127 -1.79 -13.01 -10.02
CA GLN A 127 -1.06 -12.50 -11.17
C GLN A 127 0.30 -13.20 -11.22
N TYR A 128 0.59 -13.87 -12.33
CA TYR A 128 1.90 -14.45 -12.58
C TYR A 128 2.72 -13.51 -13.45
N ASP A 129 3.93 -13.19 -13.01
CA ASP A 129 4.89 -12.40 -13.77
C ASP A 129 5.67 -13.27 -14.75
N TYR A 130 6.32 -12.66 -15.74
CA TYR A 130 7.07 -13.39 -16.79
C TYR A 130 8.20 -14.27 -16.23
N ASN A 131 8.70 -13.95 -15.04
CA ASN A 131 9.73 -14.71 -14.32
C ASN A 131 9.13 -15.85 -13.45
N GLY A 132 7.83 -16.09 -13.52
CA GLY A 132 7.12 -17.12 -12.75
C GLY A 132 6.80 -16.75 -11.31
N THR A 133 7.15 -15.53 -10.86
CA THR A 133 6.77 -15.03 -9.53
C THR A 133 5.30 -14.63 -9.48
N ILE A 134 4.73 -14.57 -8.28
CA ILE A 134 3.33 -14.23 -8.06
C ILE A 134 3.25 -12.84 -7.45
N THR A 135 2.48 -11.96 -8.09
CA THR A 135 2.06 -10.67 -7.54
C THR A 135 0.76 -10.85 -6.75
N LEU A 136 0.83 -10.60 -5.44
CA LEU A 136 -0.28 -10.77 -4.50
C LEU A 136 -1.04 -9.45 -4.26
N GLY A 137 -0.39 -8.32 -4.53
CA GLY A 137 -1.00 -7.01 -4.65
C GLY A 137 -0.08 -6.07 -5.42
N GLN A 138 -0.64 -5.09 -6.10
CA GLN A 138 0.10 -4.10 -6.90
C GLN A 138 -0.52 -2.72 -6.70
N ALA A 139 0.31 -1.68 -6.64
CA ALA A 139 -0.17 -0.31 -6.65
C ALA A 139 0.25 0.45 -7.90
N GLU A 140 -0.64 1.31 -8.37
CA GLU A 140 -0.41 2.24 -9.46
C GLU A 140 -0.50 3.67 -8.92
N GLY A 141 0.67 4.30 -8.74
CA GLY A 141 0.79 5.70 -8.32
C GLY A 141 0.15 6.03 -6.97
N GLY A 142 0.07 5.07 -6.04
CA GLY A 142 -0.50 5.24 -4.69
C GLY A 142 -2.03 5.45 -4.65
N SER A 143 -2.70 5.57 -5.79
CA SER A 143 -4.13 5.88 -5.88
C SER A 143 -5.02 4.65 -6.09
N LYS A 144 -4.45 3.59 -6.68
CA LYS A 144 -5.11 2.33 -7.00
C LYS A 144 -4.29 1.17 -6.44
N ILE A 145 -4.94 0.26 -5.71
CA ILE A 145 -4.38 -1.00 -5.23
C ILE A 145 -5.16 -2.16 -5.86
N SER A 146 -4.47 -3.00 -6.60
CA SER A 146 -4.99 -4.28 -7.10
C SER A 146 -4.66 -5.38 -6.09
N LEU A 147 -5.66 -6.15 -5.68
CA LEU A 147 -5.52 -7.32 -4.81
C LEU A 147 -5.85 -8.59 -5.61
N PHE A 148 -4.89 -9.49 -5.67
CA PHE A 148 -4.98 -10.72 -6.46
C PHE A 148 -5.28 -11.94 -5.58
N GLY A 149 -5.81 -12.99 -6.21
CA GLY A 149 -6.05 -14.29 -5.57
C GLY A 149 -7.20 -14.30 -4.59
N LEU A 150 -8.23 -13.48 -4.80
CA LEU A 150 -9.44 -13.48 -3.95
C LEU A 150 -10.05 -14.87 -3.77
N ASN A 151 -9.97 -15.71 -4.79
CA ASN A 151 -10.56 -17.05 -4.76
C ASN A 151 -9.80 -17.99 -3.82
N PHE A 152 -8.59 -17.62 -3.39
CA PHE A 152 -7.78 -18.34 -2.41
C PHE A 152 -7.88 -17.72 -1.01
N PHE A 153 -8.66 -16.65 -0.83
CA PHE A 153 -8.90 -16.04 0.46
C PHE A 153 -9.60 -17.01 1.42
N SER A 154 -9.05 -17.08 2.63
CA SER A 154 -9.40 -18.04 3.68
C SER A 154 -9.08 -17.42 5.05
N ARG A 155 -9.87 -17.80 6.06
CA ARG A 155 -9.63 -17.42 7.47
C ARG A 155 -8.77 -18.43 8.20
N LEU A 156 -8.45 -19.58 7.59
CA LEU A 156 -7.73 -20.64 8.26
C LEU A 156 -6.31 -20.18 8.56
N LYS A 157 -5.81 -20.45 9.78
CA LYS A 157 -4.44 -20.10 10.18
C LYS A 157 -3.37 -20.57 9.19
N LYS A 158 -3.56 -21.74 8.56
CA LYS A 158 -2.64 -22.29 7.54
C LYS A 158 -2.51 -21.40 6.29
N ASP A 159 -3.54 -20.63 5.97
CA ASP A 159 -3.60 -19.77 4.78
C ASP A 159 -3.28 -18.30 5.12
N SER A 160 -2.91 -18.02 6.38
CA SER A 160 -2.70 -16.65 6.89
C SER A 160 -1.59 -15.88 6.17
N ALA A 161 -0.65 -16.57 5.51
CA ALA A 161 0.41 -15.93 4.74
C ALA A 161 -0.14 -15.07 3.58
N ILE A 162 -1.19 -15.53 2.91
CA ILE A 162 -1.84 -14.80 1.80
C ILE A 162 -2.46 -13.50 2.33
N VAL A 163 -3.26 -13.61 3.40
CA VAL A 163 -3.92 -12.46 4.02
C VAL A 163 -2.89 -11.48 4.55
N LYS A 164 -1.83 -11.98 5.18
CA LYS A 164 -0.73 -11.17 5.68
C LYS A 164 -0.03 -10.39 4.57
N GLN A 165 0.22 -11.00 3.41
CA GLN A 165 0.82 -10.30 2.27
C GLN A 165 -0.09 -9.17 1.74
N GLY A 166 -1.39 -9.42 1.62
CA GLY A 166 -2.34 -8.40 1.21
C GLY A 166 -2.35 -7.20 2.18
N VAL A 167 -2.39 -7.49 3.49
CA VAL A 167 -2.31 -6.46 4.55
C VAL A 167 -0.96 -5.72 4.52
N HIS A 168 0.14 -6.41 4.25
CA HIS A 168 1.46 -5.80 4.08
C HIS A 168 1.48 -4.81 2.93
N THR A 169 0.99 -5.23 1.77
CA THR A 169 0.91 -4.37 0.57
C THR A 169 0.08 -3.13 0.86
N ILE A 170 -1.09 -3.28 1.52
CA ILE A 170 -1.94 -2.15 1.87
C ILE A 170 -1.23 -1.18 2.82
N HIS A 171 -0.53 -1.69 3.86
CA HIS A 171 0.20 -0.82 4.78
C HIS A 171 1.42 -0.15 4.14
N HIS A 172 2.12 -0.84 3.24
CA HIS A 172 3.24 -0.31 2.46
C HIS A 172 2.79 0.90 1.62
N GLU A 173 1.73 0.72 0.82
CA GLU A 173 1.18 1.79 -0.01
C GLU A 173 0.59 2.93 0.81
N PHE A 174 -0.07 2.60 1.92
CA PHE A 174 -0.58 3.62 2.81
C PHE A 174 0.55 4.46 3.40
N ALA A 175 1.66 3.83 3.79
CA ALA A 175 2.85 4.53 4.26
C ALA A 175 3.48 5.42 3.17
N HIS A 176 3.44 5.02 1.90
CA HIS A 176 3.80 5.89 0.78
C HIS A 176 2.96 7.16 0.75
N ILE A 177 1.63 7.03 0.83
CA ILE A 177 0.73 8.19 0.83
C ILE A 177 1.04 9.11 2.01
N LEU A 178 1.29 8.56 3.20
CA LEU A 178 1.62 9.36 4.38
C LEU A 178 2.89 10.18 4.15
N HIS A 179 4.01 9.57 3.75
CA HIS A 179 5.26 10.33 3.61
C HIS A 179 5.26 11.29 2.42
N GLN A 180 4.53 10.98 1.35
CA GLN A 180 4.35 11.89 0.22
C GLN A 180 3.54 13.13 0.61
N ASN A 181 2.67 13.03 1.63
CA ASN A 181 1.93 14.17 2.18
C ASN A 181 2.77 14.96 3.20
N VAL A 182 3.47 14.27 4.09
CA VAL A 182 4.41 14.90 5.03
C VAL A 182 5.68 14.06 5.11
N MET A 183 6.78 14.59 4.56
CA MET A 183 8.04 13.85 4.44
C MET A 183 8.58 13.41 5.81
N TYR A 184 9.08 12.18 5.88
CA TYR A 184 9.78 11.69 7.05
C TYR A 184 11.17 12.37 7.21
N PRO A 185 11.81 12.29 8.40
CA PRO A 185 13.09 12.96 8.64
C PRO A 185 14.19 12.52 7.65
N ALA A 186 14.85 13.49 7.01
CA ALA A 186 15.87 13.21 5.99
C ALA A 186 17.03 12.34 6.51
N ASP A 187 17.32 12.41 7.81
CA ASP A 187 18.37 11.61 8.44
C ASP A 187 18.05 10.11 8.53
N TYR A 188 16.81 9.69 8.26
CA TYR A 188 16.47 8.28 8.05
C TYR A 188 17.29 7.67 6.90
N LYS A 189 17.45 8.43 5.80
CA LYS A 189 18.14 7.98 4.57
C LYS A 189 19.62 7.69 4.79
N SER A 190 20.19 8.15 5.89
CA SER A 190 21.59 7.98 6.25
C SER A 190 21.84 6.83 7.23
N ILE A 191 20.79 6.20 7.77
CA ILE A 191 20.93 5.08 8.73
C ILE A 191 21.53 3.85 8.04
N THR A 192 21.17 3.62 6.78
CA THR A 192 21.68 2.49 6.00
C THR A 192 21.97 2.97 4.58
N GLY A 193 23.04 2.44 3.98
CA GLY A 193 23.39 2.64 2.57
C GLY A 193 23.35 1.33 1.79
N GLY A 194 23.80 1.35 0.54
CA GLY A 194 23.82 0.14 -0.30
C GLY A 194 22.50 -0.16 -1.00
N TYR A 195 21.68 0.88 -1.24
CA TYR A 195 20.50 0.78 -2.09
C TYR A 195 20.88 0.32 -3.50
N THR A 196 20.05 -0.54 -4.09
CA THR A 196 20.31 -1.16 -5.40
C THR A 196 19.02 -1.47 -6.15
N ALA A 197 19.06 -1.27 -7.48
CA ALA A 197 17.99 -1.68 -8.38
C ALA A 197 17.88 -3.21 -8.52
N THR A 198 18.92 -3.97 -8.13
CA THR A 198 18.95 -5.43 -8.19
C THR A 198 18.74 -6.08 -6.83
N TRP A 199 17.89 -5.46 -5.99
CA TRP A 199 17.57 -5.93 -4.64
C TRP A 199 17.07 -7.38 -4.61
N PHE A 200 16.38 -7.82 -5.66
CA PHE A 200 15.84 -9.17 -5.84
C PHE A 200 16.92 -10.27 -5.91
N ASN A 201 18.19 -9.92 -6.06
CA ASN A 201 19.31 -10.86 -5.97
C ASN A 201 19.75 -11.12 -4.51
N THR A 202 19.15 -10.46 -3.53
CA THR A 202 19.46 -10.59 -2.10
C THR A 202 18.30 -11.25 -1.38
N THR A 203 18.58 -12.18 -0.46
CA THR A 203 17.55 -12.76 0.41
C THR A 203 17.25 -11.84 1.58
N ASP A 204 16.03 -11.90 2.13
CA ASP A 204 15.67 -11.12 3.32
C ASP A 204 16.64 -11.31 4.48
N ALA A 205 17.09 -12.54 4.72
CA ALA A 205 18.03 -12.85 5.80
C ALA A 205 19.40 -12.17 5.58
N ALA A 206 19.86 -12.05 4.33
CA ALA A 206 21.08 -11.32 4.01
C ALA A 206 20.87 -9.80 4.13
N ALA A 207 19.73 -9.29 3.65
CA ALA A 207 19.37 -7.87 3.75
C ALA A 207 19.29 -7.40 5.22
N ARG A 208 18.71 -8.21 6.11
CA ARG A 208 18.62 -7.91 7.56
C ARG A 208 19.98 -7.73 8.22
N LYS A 209 20.98 -8.52 7.83
CA LYS A 209 22.36 -8.37 8.32
C LYS A 209 23.01 -7.04 7.90
N LEU A 210 22.53 -6.45 6.82
CA LEU A 210 22.97 -5.15 6.31
C LEU A 210 22.15 -3.97 6.88
N GLY A 211 21.09 -4.22 7.64
CA GLY A 211 20.25 -3.19 8.24
C GLY A 211 18.96 -2.89 7.49
N PHE A 212 18.59 -3.73 6.52
CA PHE A 212 17.34 -3.65 5.76
C PHE A 212 16.34 -4.69 6.26
N ILE A 213 15.10 -4.31 6.58
CA ILE A 213 14.14 -5.26 7.19
C ILE A 213 13.68 -6.37 6.22
N THR A 214 13.61 -6.03 4.93
CA THR A 214 13.36 -6.92 3.81
C THR A 214 14.40 -6.66 2.71
N ALA A 215 14.57 -7.59 1.78
CA ALA A 215 15.37 -7.36 0.59
C ALA A 215 14.80 -6.19 -0.24
N TYR A 216 13.47 -6.05 -0.31
CA TYR A 216 12.83 -4.96 -1.04
C TYR A 216 13.16 -3.57 -0.49
N SER A 217 13.42 -3.46 0.82
CA SER A 217 13.90 -2.21 1.44
C SER A 217 15.20 -1.69 0.81
N MET A 218 15.97 -2.54 0.11
CA MET A 218 17.18 -2.13 -0.61
C MET A 218 16.87 -1.37 -1.91
N ALA A 219 15.64 -1.36 -2.39
CA ALA A 219 15.27 -0.69 -3.63
C ALA A 219 15.47 0.84 -3.57
N GLY A 220 15.32 1.44 -2.39
CA GLY A 220 15.55 2.85 -2.17
C GLY A 220 15.19 3.28 -0.75
N PRO A 221 15.60 4.49 -0.34
CA PRO A 221 15.36 4.98 1.02
C PRO A 221 13.88 5.17 1.36
N ASP A 222 13.07 5.54 0.36
CA ASP A 222 11.63 5.71 0.56
C ASP A 222 10.95 4.34 0.74
N GLU A 223 11.37 3.32 -0.03
CA GLU A 223 10.95 1.92 0.10
C GLU A 223 11.34 1.33 1.46
N ASP A 224 12.57 1.57 1.89
CA ASP A 224 13.09 1.18 3.20
C ASP A 224 12.26 1.75 4.36
N PHE A 225 11.83 3.00 4.24
CA PHE A 225 10.99 3.65 5.23
C PHE A 225 9.60 3.02 5.31
N VAL A 226 8.94 2.81 4.18
CA VAL A 226 7.58 2.25 4.15
C VAL A 226 7.56 0.77 4.48
N GLU A 227 8.59 0.01 4.10
CA GLU A 227 8.74 -1.41 4.44
C GLU A 227 8.89 -1.59 5.95
N MET A 228 9.64 -0.72 6.62
CA MET A 228 9.70 -0.72 8.08
C MET A 228 8.30 -0.57 8.71
N ILE A 229 7.47 0.34 8.19
CA ILE A 229 6.11 0.54 8.68
C ILE A 229 5.25 -0.70 8.42
N ALA A 230 5.26 -1.20 7.19
CA ALA A 230 4.47 -2.35 6.78
C ALA A 230 4.81 -3.60 7.60
N VAL A 231 6.11 -3.94 7.72
CA VAL A 231 6.58 -5.09 8.49
C VAL A 231 6.22 -4.97 9.96
N LEU A 232 6.45 -3.81 10.59
CA LEU A 232 6.13 -3.64 11.99
C LEU A 232 4.64 -3.89 12.24
N LEU A 233 3.75 -3.35 11.40
CA LEU A 233 2.31 -3.52 11.58
C LEU A 233 1.82 -4.96 11.28
N THR A 234 2.36 -5.63 10.27
CA THR A 234 1.88 -6.94 9.81
C THR A 234 2.41 -8.09 10.67
N GLU A 235 3.71 -8.08 10.98
CA GLU A 235 4.37 -9.10 11.78
C GLU A 235 4.09 -8.92 13.27
N GLY A 236 3.80 -7.67 13.68
CA GLY A 236 3.62 -7.30 15.08
C GLY A 236 4.90 -7.52 15.91
N PRO A 237 4.81 -7.35 17.24
CA PRO A 237 5.99 -7.39 18.11
C PRO A 237 6.75 -8.72 18.06
N GLY A 238 6.02 -9.85 17.97
CA GLY A 238 6.62 -11.19 17.99
C GLY A 238 7.32 -11.56 16.67
N GLY A 239 6.69 -11.27 15.52
CA GLY A 239 7.31 -11.53 14.22
C GLY A 239 8.52 -10.62 13.99
N TYR A 240 8.40 -9.33 14.35
CA TYR A 240 9.51 -8.39 14.29
C TYR A 240 10.68 -8.79 15.20
N ALA A 241 10.43 -9.25 16.43
CA ALA A 241 11.47 -9.75 17.32
C ALA A 241 12.21 -10.97 16.74
N THR A 242 11.53 -11.81 15.96
CA THR A 242 12.16 -12.91 15.22
C THR A 242 13.06 -12.37 14.11
N MET A 243 12.58 -11.41 13.31
CA MET A 243 13.38 -10.78 12.25
C MET A 243 14.62 -10.06 12.77
N LEU A 244 14.54 -9.43 13.95
CA LEU A 244 15.71 -8.82 14.60
C LEU A 244 16.80 -9.85 14.94
N LYS A 245 16.45 -11.10 15.25
CA LYS A 245 17.44 -12.17 15.48
C LYS A 245 18.18 -12.52 14.18
N ASP A 246 17.51 -12.47 13.03
CA ASP A 246 18.14 -12.70 11.72
C ASP A 246 19.14 -11.59 11.36
N ALA A 247 18.93 -10.37 11.87
CA ALA A 247 19.84 -9.24 11.70
C ALA A 247 21.16 -9.40 12.48
N GLY A 248 21.22 -10.35 13.41
CA GLY A 248 22.40 -10.70 14.20
C GLY A 248 22.29 -10.30 15.68
N ALA A 249 23.43 -10.27 16.36
CA ALA A 249 23.51 -9.87 17.77
C ALA A 249 23.04 -8.42 17.97
N ALA A 250 22.62 -8.06 19.18
CA ALA A 250 22.15 -6.69 19.51
C ALA A 250 23.20 -5.59 19.28
N THR A 251 24.46 -5.97 19.03
CA THR A 251 25.59 -5.10 18.71
C THR A 251 25.98 -5.11 17.23
N SER A 252 25.31 -5.94 16.39
CA SER A 252 25.60 -6.01 14.96
C SER A 252 25.12 -4.73 14.26
N VAL A 253 25.79 -4.38 13.16
CA VAL A 253 25.42 -3.23 12.33
C VAL A 253 23.96 -3.36 11.87
N GLY A 254 23.55 -4.54 11.40
CA GLY A 254 22.19 -4.80 10.93
C GLY A 254 21.13 -4.59 12.02
N TYR A 255 21.36 -5.14 13.22
CA TYR A 255 20.43 -4.98 14.35
C TYR A 255 20.30 -3.51 14.75
N LEU A 256 21.43 -2.82 14.95
CA LEU A 256 21.45 -1.42 15.39
C LEU A 256 20.79 -0.50 14.35
N ALA A 257 21.03 -0.74 13.06
CA ALA A 257 20.41 0.02 11.98
C ALA A 257 18.88 -0.15 11.95
N ILE A 258 18.38 -1.39 12.03
CA ILE A 258 16.93 -1.66 12.05
C ILE A 258 16.28 -1.01 13.29
N LYS A 259 16.90 -1.10 14.46
CA LYS A 259 16.39 -0.44 15.69
C LYS A 259 16.39 1.09 15.57
N ALA A 260 17.40 1.68 14.94
CA ALA A 260 17.43 3.11 14.69
C ALA A 260 16.31 3.54 13.72
N LYS A 261 16.05 2.76 12.67
CA LYS A 261 14.95 2.98 11.73
C LYS A 261 13.58 2.87 12.40
N GLU A 262 13.37 1.86 13.24
CA GLU A 262 12.15 1.70 14.03
C GLU A 262 11.91 2.94 14.90
N ALA A 263 12.93 3.45 15.59
CA ALA A 263 12.81 4.64 16.41
C ALA A 263 12.39 5.88 15.59
N LYS A 264 12.89 6.00 14.35
CA LYS A 264 12.46 7.07 13.42
C LYS A 264 11.02 6.92 12.98
N VAL A 265 10.58 5.70 12.64
CA VAL A 265 9.17 5.42 12.30
C VAL A 265 8.25 5.79 13.46
N VAL A 266 8.55 5.29 14.67
CA VAL A 266 7.75 5.57 15.87
C VAL A 266 7.68 7.07 16.15
N ASN A 267 8.82 7.77 16.07
CA ASN A 267 8.85 9.21 16.28
C ASN A 267 8.07 9.96 15.19
N TYR A 268 8.20 9.57 13.93
CA TYR A 268 7.46 10.17 12.81
C TYR A 268 5.94 10.06 13.03
N PHE A 269 5.43 8.87 13.36
CA PHE A 269 4.00 8.69 13.64
C PHE A 269 3.51 9.52 14.83
N LYS A 270 4.31 9.56 15.90
CA LYS A 270 3.96 10.33 17.09
C LYS A 270 3.93 11.84 16.82
N THR A 271 4.96 12.36 16.17
CA THR A 271 5.18 13.81 15.99
C THR A 271 4.38 14.41 14.85
N ILE A 272 4.24 13.69 13.73
CA ILE A 272 3.56 14.18 12.54
C ILE A 272 2.08 13.84 12.57
N TRP A 273 1.72 12.64 13.01
CA TRP A 273 0.35 12.13 12.92
C TRP A 273 -0.36 12.03 14.27
N GLY A 274 0.33 12.27 15.39
CA GLY A 274 -0.24 12.13 16.72
C GLY A 274 -0.62 10.69 17.07
N ILE A 275 -0.04 9.71 16.37
CA ILE A 275 -0.37 8.29 16.52
C ILE A 275 0.69 7.61 17.37
N ASP A 276 0.26 6.89 18.41
CA ASP A 276 1.12 5.94 19.10
C ASP A 276 1.30 4.70 18.21
N PHE A 277 2.49 4.57 17.63
CA PHE A 277 2.79 3.52 16.68
C PHE A 277 2.78 2.12 17.31
N TYR A 278 3.18 1.97 18.56
CA TYR A 278 3.15 0.66 19.22
C TYR A 278 1.71 0.27 19.57
N ALA A 279 0.90 1.22 20.03
CA ALA A 279 -0.51 0.95 20.26
C ALA A 279 -1.26 0.65 18.94
N LEU A 280 -0.88 1.30 17.83
CA LEU A 280 -1.35 0.96 16.49
C LEU A 280 -0.96 -0.47 16.11
N GLN A 281 0.33 -0.82 16.25
CA GLN A 281 0.86 -2.15 15.95
C GLN A 281 0.13 -3.25 16.75
N THR A 282 -0.09 -3.04 18.04
CA THR A 282 -0.83 -4.00 18.89
C THR A 282 -2.26 -4.19 18.40
N LYS A 283 -2.98 -3.12 18.07
CA LYS A 283 -4.37 -3.20 17.56
C LYS A 283 -4.43 -3.89 16.21
N THR A 284 -3.56 -3.52 15.27
CA THR A 284 -3.47 -4.17 13.95
C THR A 284 -3.20 -5.67 14.10
N ARG A 285 -2.25 -6.05 14.95
CA ARG A 285 -1.92 -7.46 15.17
C ARG A 285 -3.08 -8.21 15.84
N ALA A 286 -3.76 -7.61 16.81
CA ALA A 286 -4.91 -8.21 17.46
C ALA A 286 -6.08 -8.42 16.47
N ALA A 287 -6.35 -7.44 15.61
CA ALA A 287 -7.35 -7.55 14.55
C ALA A 287 -7.01 -8.68 13.56
N PHE A 288 -5.73 -8.78 13.15
CA PHE A 288 -5.27 -9.85 12.25
C PHE A 288 -5.42 -11.24 12.89
N VAL A 289 -4.98 -11.42 14.14
CA VAL A 289 -5.07 -12.72 14.82
C VAL A 289 -6.53 -13.09 15.11
N GLY A 290 -7.35 -12.13 15.53
CA GLY A 290 -8.78 -12.35 15.80
C GLY A 290 -9.60 -12.62 14.53
N PHE A 291 -9.10 -12.22 13.36
CA PHE A 291 -9.72 -12.55 12.08
C PHE A 291 -9.57 -14.04 11.72
N LEU A 292 -8.45 -14.67 12.09
CA LEU A 292 -8.15 -16.06 11.75
C LEU A 292 -9.01 -17.05 12.59
N GLN A 293 -9.37 -18.18 11.98
CA GLN A 293 -10.06 -19.32 12.59
C GLN A 293 -9.04 -20.40 12.97
#